data_AF-A0A6C0ERS1-F1
#
_entry.id   AF-A0A6C0ERS1-F1
#
_cell.length_a   1.000
_cell.length_b   1.000
_cell.length_c   1.000
_cell.angle_alpha   90.00
_cell.angle_beta   90.00
_cell.angle_gamma   90.00
#
_symmetry.space_group_name_H-M   'P 1'
#
loop_
_entity.id
_entity.type
_entity.pdbx_description
1 polymer ?
#
loop_
_entity_poly.entity_id
_entity_poly.type
_entity_poly.pdbx_seq_one_letter_code
_entity_poly.pdbx_strand_id
1 'polypeptide(L)' 'MSTRRRKIIKKKGIHSRSAKNKHWKSAITVARKTYKNTHSLLKSRTAFRRHALMNVRSLFGVIKRQ' A
#
# COMPACT_ATOMS: atom_id res chain seq x y z
N MET A 1 -27.89 37.98 -5.70
CA MET A 1 -28.24 36.54 -5.81
C MET A 1 -28.31 36.20 -7.30
N SER A 2 -27.46 35.35 -7.90
CA SER A 2 -27.57 33.90 -7.85
C SER A 2 -26.31 33.26 -8.46
N THR A 3 -25.31 32.97 -7.62
CA THR A 3 -24.04 32.30 -8.00
C THR A 3 -24.19 30.78 -7.94
N ARG A 4 -25.21 30.21 -8.60
CA ARG A 4 -25.60 28.81 -8.38
C ARG A 4 -25.72 27.94 -9.64
N ARG A 5 -25.06 28.30 -10.75
CA ARG A 5 -25.12 27.50 -12.00
C ARG A 5 -23.76 27.27 -12.69
N ARG A 6 -22.63 27.35 -11.97
CA ARG A 6 -21.30 26.95 -12.48
C ARG A 6 -20.58 25.91 -11.62
N LYS A 7 -21.30 25.10 -10.83
CA LYS A 7 -20.72 24.04 -9.97
C LYS A 7 -21.17 22.62 -10.34
N ILE A 8 -21.78 22.43 -11.52
CA ILE A 8 -22.39 21.16 -11.93
C ILE A 8 -21.79 20.66 -13.25
N ILE A 9 -20.53 20.98 -13.55
CA ILE A 9 -19.81 20.37 -14.68
C ILE A 9 -18.37 20.14 -14.22
N LYS A 10 -17.93 18.87 -14.27
CA LYS A 10 -16.60 18.34 -13.87
C LYS A 10 -16.35 17.98 -12.40
N LYS A 11 -17.35 17.45 -11.68
CA LYS A 11 -17.12 16.52 -10.54
C LYS A 11 -17.40 15.05 -10.92
N LYS A 12 -17.11 14.71 -12.18
CA LYS A 12 -17.10 13.34 -12.75
C LYS A 12 -15.74 13.20 -13.42
N GLY A 13 -14.74 12.65 -12.73
CA GLY A 13 -13.40 12.59 -13.32
C GLY A 13 -12.27 11.99 -12.51
N ILE A 14 -12.41 11.68 -11.22
CA ILE A 14 -11.40 10.88 -10.48
C ILE A 14 -12.09 9.93 -9.50
N HIS A 15 -12.99 9.09 -10.02
CA HIS A 15 -13.43 7.89 -9.33
C HIS A 15 -13.22 6.71 -10.27
N SER A 16 -11.96 6.41 -10.56
CA SER A 16 -11.60 5.17 -11.24
C SER A 16 -10.18 4.78 -10.90
N ARG A 17 -10.03 3.66 -10.16
CA ARG A 17 -8.86 2.75 -10.04
C ARG A 17 -8.20 2.53 -8.67
N SER A 18 -8.62 3.18 -7.58
CA SER A 18 -7.96 2.94 -6.26
C SER A 18 -8.49 1.77 -5.43
N ALA A 19 -9.30 0.86 -6.01
CA ALA A 19 -9.85 -0.28 -5.28
C ALA A 19 -9.01 -1.57 -5.40
N LYS A 20 -8.15 -1.71 -6.42
CA LYS A 20 -7.36 -2.94 -6.66
C LYS A 20 -6.07 -3.05 -5.83
N ASN A 21 -5.64 -1.99 -5.15
CA ASN A 21 -4.39 -1.96 -4.36
C ASN A 21 -4.60 -1.80 -2.84
N LYS A 22 -5.77 -2.15 -2.30
CA LYS A 22 -6.05 -1.99 -0.85
C LYS A 22 -5.13 -2.81 0.07
N HIS A 23 -4.40 -3.80 -0.44
CA HIS A 23 -3.57 -4.70 0.37
C HIS A 23 -2.06 -4.58 0.16
N TRP A 24 -1.59 -3.78 -0.81
CA TRP A 24 -0.15 -3.59 -1.00
C TRP A 24 0.41 -2.68 0.10
N LYS A 25 1.28 -3.22 0.94
CA LYS A 25 2.02 -2.48 1.97
C LYS A 25 3.52 -2.59 1.70
N SER A 26 4.22 -1.45 1.73
CA SER A 26 5.68 -1.48 1.68
C SER A 26 6.24 -2.23 2.89
N ALA A 27 7.22 -3.11 2.64
CA ALA A 27 7.89 -3.86 3.69
C ALA A 27 8.55 -2.92 4.71
N ILE A 28 9.03 -1.74 4.27
CA ILE A 28 9.60 -0.70 5.13
C ILE A 28 8.55 -0.18 6.11
N THR A 29 7.34 0.11 5.62
CA THR A 29 6.23 0.61 6.45
C THR A 29 5.84 -0.40 7.52
N VAL A 30 5.79 -1.70 7.15
CA VAL A 30 5.46 -2.76 8.11
C VAL A 30 6.56 -2.90 9.16
N ALA A 31 7.83 -2.92 8.75
CA ALA A 31 8.97 -3.00 9.67
C ALA A 31 8.98 -1.84 10.68
N ARG A 32 8.78 -0.60 10.19
CA ARG A 32 8.66 0.59 11.06
C ARG A 32 7.52 0.47 12.05
N LYS A 33 6.35 -0.02 11.61
CA LYS A 33 5.20 -0.23 12.51
C LYS A 33 5.49 -1.31 13.56
N THR A 34 6.10 -2.42 13.17
CA THR A 34 6.50 -3.48 14.09
C THR A 34 7.49 -2.97 15.14
N TYR A 35 8.50 -2.19 14.73
CA TYR A 35 9.43 -1.58 15.68
C TYR A 35 8.73 -0.63 16.66
N LYS A 36 7.87 0.28 16.18
CA LYS A 36 7.11 1.19 17.05
C LYS A 36 6.27 0.45 18.10
N ASN A 37 5.71 -0.70 17.74
CA ASN A 37 4.84 -1.46 18.63
C ASN A 37 5.62 -2.35 19.61
N THR A 38 6.75 -2.93 19.18
CA THR A 38 7.46 -3.95 19.98
C THR A 38 8.84 -3.51 20.48
N HIS A 39 9.33 -2.34 20.05
CA HIS A 39 10.68 -1.80 20.32
C HIS A 39 11.82 -2.81 20.09
N SER A 40 11.61 -3.76 19.17
CA SER A 40 12.54 -4.86 18.92
C SER A 40 12.99 -4.84 17.47
N LEU A 41 14.30 -4.65 17.27
CA LEU A 41 14.93 -4.65 15.96
C LEU A 41 14.81 -6.02 15.27
N LEU A 42 14.92 -7.11 16.04
CA LEU A 42 14.80 -8.46 15.50
C LEU A 42 13.41 -8.71 14.91
N LYS A 43 12.34 -8.34 15.63
CA LYS A 43 10.95 -8.48 15.16
C LYS A 43 10.70 -7.62 13.91
N SER A 44 11.21 -6.39 13.89
CA SER A 44 11.14 -5.49 12.73
C SER A 44 11.84 -6.07 11.49
N ARG A 45 13.06 -6.61 11.65
CA ARG A 45 13.84 -7.23 10.57
C ARG A 45 13.14 -8.46 9.99
N THR A 46 12.56 -9.29 10.85
CA THR A 46 11.78 -10.47 10.42
C THR A 46 10.52 -10.05 9.66
N ALA A 47 9.79 -9.05 10.15
CA ALA A 47 8.62 -8.52 9.47
C ALA A 47 8.96 -7.93 8.09
N PHE A 48 10.07 -7.18 7.99
CA PHE A 48 10.59 -6.66 6.73
C PHE A 48 10.83 -7.78 5.71
N ARG A 49 11.61 -8.80 6.08
CA ARG A 49 11.95 -9.92 5.19
C ARG A 49 10.71 -10.65 4.69
N ARG A 50 9.77 -10.95 5.58
CA ARG A 50 8.52 -11.61 5.23
C ARG A 50 7.71 -10.79 4.23
N HIS A 51 7.52 -9.49 4.49
CA HIS A 51 6.77 -8.62 3.58
C HIS A 51 7.49 -8.37 2.26
N ALA A 52 8.81 -8.24 2.25
CA ALA A 52 9.58 -8.09 1.02
C ALA A 52 9.38 -9.31 0.11
N LEU A 53 9.42 -10.52 0.66
CA LEU A 53 9.14 -11.74 -0.10
C LEU A 53 7.71 -11.79 -0.62
N MET A 54 6.72 -11.39 0.17
CA MET A 54 5.33 -11.30 -0.29
C MET A 54 5.18 -10.28 -1.43
N ASN A 55 5.83 -9.12 -1.29
CA ASN A 55 5.81 -8.07 -2.31
C ASN A 55 6.45 -8.55 -3.61
N VAL A 56 7.60 -9.21 -3.53
CA VAL A 56 8.27 -9.84 -4.69
C VAL A 56 7.36 -10.88 -5.34
N ARG A 57 6.72 -11.76 -4.55
CA ARG A 57 5.77 -12.75 -5.06
C ARG A 57 4.54 -12.13 -5.72
N SER A 58 4.03 -11.04 -5.17
CA SER A 58 2.91 -10.30 -5.75
C SER A 58 3.28 -9.59 -7.05
N LEU A 59 4.56 -9.22 -7.25
CA LEU A 59 5.04 -8.57 -8.48
C LEU A 59 5.40 -9.58 -9.57
N PHE A 60 6.10 -10.65 -9.21
CA PHE A 60 6.74 -11.56 -10.17
C PHE A 60 6.16 -12.99 -10.15
N GLY A 61 5.16 -13.25 -9.30
CA GLY A 61 4.61 -14.59 -9.10
C GLY A 61 5.52 -15.48 -8.24
N VAL A 62 5.28 -16.79 -8.27
CA VAL A 62 6.15 -17.76 -7.57
C VAL A 62 7.50 -17.83 -8.29
N ILE A 63 8.55 -17.33 -7.65
CA ILE A 63 9.93 -17.49 -8.14
C ILE A 63 10.32 -18.96 -8.00
N LYS A 64 10.39 -19.68 -9.12
CA LYS A 64 11.02 -21.01 -9.17
C LYS A 64 12.51 -20.82 -8.94
N ARG A 65 13.09 -21.63 -8.05
CA ARG A 65 14.55 -21.71 -7.92
C ARG A 65 15.06 -22.42 -9.18
N GLN A 66 15.92 -21.74 -9.93
CA GLN A 66 16.68 -22.34 -11.02
C GLN A 66 17.80 -23.20 -10.43
#